data_AF-R7LD20-F1
#
_entry.id   AF-R7LD20-F1
#
_cell.length_a   1.000
_cell.length_b   1.000
_cell.length_c   1.000
_cell.angle_alpha   90.00
_cell.angle_beta   90.00
_cell.angle_gamma   90.00
#
_symmetry.space_group_name_H-M   'P 1'
#
loop_
_entity.id
_entity.type
_entity.pdbx_description
1 polymer ?
#
loop_
_entity_poly.entity_id
_entity_poly.type
_entity_poly.pdbx_seq_one_letter_code
_entity_poly.pdbx_strand_id
1 'polypeptide(L)'
;MLMAAADKSGVRPNRLLFGESAWDMRMTCLESQNSAVAFKAAAAAQSEIAAKFLLDGCEVLSSRYQSSPSEKTQILGKSVYAFFAQNTISKDEASNLKRFYTPMEEGSAFRVYCDEHAKFTDLTVEHYSSIVATSELGVRKITVKEGESA
;
A
#
# COMPACT_ATOMS: atom_id res chain seq x y z
N MET A 1 3.76 -1.23 -17.38
CA MET A 1 2.81 -1.01 -16.26
C MET A 1 2.50 0.47 -16.06
N LEU A 2 3.49 1.30 -15.70
CA LEU A 2 3.29 2.72 -15.37
C LEU A 2 2.87 3.59 -16.58
N MET A 3 3.48 3.39 -17.75
CA MET A 3 3.11 4.13 -18.97
C MET A 3 1.70 3.78 -19.43
N ALA A 4 1.39 2.48 -19.54
CA ALA A 4 0.04 2.02 -19.90
C ALA A 4 -1.05 2.50 -18.92
N ALA A 5 -0.71 2.80 -17.67
CA ALA A 5 -1.62 3.48 -16.75
C ALA A 5 -1.84 4.93 -17.17
N ALA A 6 -0.77 5.69 -17.39
CA ALA A 6 -0.81 7.08 -17.86
C ALA A 6 -1.57 7.23 -19.19
N ASP A 7 -1.38 6.32 -20.15
CA ASP A 7 -2.08 6.36 -21.44
C ASP A 7 -3.60 6.19 -21.28
N LYS A 8 -4.04 5.48 -20.21
CA LYS A 8 -5.46 5.21 -19.96
C LYS A 8 -6.14 6.29 -19.11
N SER A 9 -5.45 6.87 -18.14
CA SER A 9 -6.02 7.85 -17.20
C SER A 9 -5.59 9.30 -17.43
N GLY A 10 -4.57 9.53 -18.28
CA GLY A 10 -3.88 10.82 -18.39
C GLY A 10 -2.96 11.14 -17.20
N VAL A 11 -2.93 10.28 -16.18
CA VAL A 11 -2.15 10.50 -14.94
C VAL A 11 -1.28 9.29 -14.66
N ARG A 12 0.03 9.53 -14.59
CA ARG A 12 1.01 8.47 -14.29
C ARG A 12 0.92 8.08 -12.83
N PRO A 13 0.92 6.78 -12.49
CA PRO A 13 1.02 6.34 -11.11
C PRO A 13 2.27 6.92 -10.43
N ASN A 14 2.12 7.39 -9.20
CA ASN A 14 3.19 7.96 -8.39
C ASN A 14 3.56 7.09 -7.19
N ARG A 15 2.84 5.99 -6.94
CA ARG A 15 3.11 5.06 -5.83
C ARG A 15 3.11 3.61 -6.28
N LEU A 16 4.02 2.84 -5.69
CA LEU A 16 4.04 1.38 -5.75
C LEU A 16 3.75 0.79 -4.38
N LEU A 17 2.97 -0.29 -4.35
CA LEU A 17 2.69 -1.05 -3.15
C LEU A 17 2.91 -2.53 -3.43
N PHE A 18 3.89 -3.10 -2.76
CA PHE A 18 4.23 -4.52 -2.83
C PHE A 18 3.56 -5.27 -1.67
N GLY A 19 3.01 -6.44 -1.94
CA GLY A 19 2.80 -7.43 -0.89
C GLY A 19 4.13 -8.07 -0.50
N GLU A 20 4.24 -8.44 0.79
CA GLU A 20 5.41 -9.11 1.37
C GLU A 20 5.94 -10.25 0.48
N SER A 21 5.10 -11.20 0.08
CA SER A 21 5.56 -12.31 -0.77
C SER A 21 6.01 -11.91 -2.17
N ALA A 22 5.45 -10.82 -2.73
CA ALA A 22 5.96 -10.28 -4.00
C ALA A 22 7.36 -9.68 -3.84
N TRP A 23 7.62 -9.07 -2.68
CA TRP A 23 8.94 -8.53 -2.34
C TRP A 23 9.97 -9.63 -2.10
N ASP A 24 9.60 -10.68 -1.37
CA ASP A 24 10.47 -11.85 -1.15
C ASP A 24 10.84 -12.52 -2.47
N MET A 25 9.85 -12.75 -3.35
CA MET A 25 10.09 -13.30 -4.68
C MET A 25 11.02 -12.44 -5.53
N ARG A 26 10.91 -11.11 -5.42
CA ARG A 26 11.84 -10.19 -6.08
C ARG A 26 13.26 -10.43 -5.57
N MET A 27 13.45 -10.55 -4.26
CA MET A 27 14.76 -10.81 -3.66
C MET A 27 15.33 -12.14 -4.17
N THR A 28 14.58 -13.23 -4.02
CA THR A 28 14.99 -14.57 -4.47
C THR A 28 15.33 -14.59 -5.96
N CYS A 29 14.52 -13.93 -6.80
CA CYS A 29 14.78 -13.86 -8.24
C CYS A 29 16.08 -13.11 -8.55
N LEU A 30 16.37 -12.00 -7.88
CA LEU A 30 17.59 -11.23 -8.11
C LEU A 30 18.83 -11.93 -7.57
N GLU A 31 18.75 -12.58 -6.41
CA GLU A 31 19.86 -13.33 -5.83
C GLU A 31 20.17 -14.61 -6.62
N SER A 32 19.17 -15.23 -7.27
CA SER A 32 19.40 -16.37 -8.16
C SER A 32 20.20 -16.02 -9.42
N GLN A 33 20.26 -14.73 -9.79
CA GLN A 33 21.02 -14.28 -10.93
C GLN A 33 22.48 -14.02 -10.53
N ASN A 34 23.41 -14.79 -11.08
CA ASN A 34 24.84 -14.64 -10.82
C ASN A 34 25.45 -13.42 -11.56
N SER A 35 25.01 -12.21 -11.21
CA SER A 35 25.55 -10.96 -11.78
C SER A 35 25.67 -9.86 -10.72
N ALA A 36 26.72 -9.06 -10.80
CA ALA A 36 26.94 -7.93 -9.90
C ALA A 36 25.78 -6.91 -9.92
N VAL A 37 25.13 -6.75 -11.08
CA VAL A 37 23.96 -5.88 -11.23
C VAL A 37 22.77 -6.41 -10.45
N ALA A 38 22.54 -7.72 -10.46
CA ALA A 38 21.44 -8.34 -9.75
C ALA A 38 21.62 -8.24 -8.22
N PHE A 39 22.84 -8.46 -7.71
CA PHE A 39 23.14 -8.25 -6.28
C PHE A 39 22.92 -6.81 -5.84
N LYS A 40 23.37 -5.83 -6.66
CA LYS A 40 23.10 -4.41 -6.39
C LYS A 40 21.60 -4.10 -6.42
N ALA A 41 20.85 -4.72 -7.32
CA ALA A 41 19.41 -4.55 -7.41
C ALA A 41 18.68 -5.19 -6.22
N ALA A 42 19.12 -6.35 -5.74
CA ALA A 42 18.55 -7.06 -4.60
C ALA A 42 18.65 -6.20 -3.32
N ALA A 43 19.81 -5.58 -3.09
CA ALA A 43 20.07 -4.69 -1.96
C ALA A 43 19.37 -3.31 -2.03
N ALA A 44 18.68 -2.99 -3.12
CA ALA A 44 18.07 -1.67 -3.30
C ALA A 44 16.91 -1.45 -2.33
N ALA A 45 16.98 -0.37 -1.53
CA ALA A 45 15.91 0.05 -0.63
C ALA A 45 14.66 0.50 -1.41
N GLN A 46 13.49 0.55 -0.75
CA GLN A 46 12.25 0.92 -1.44
C GLN A 46 12.32 2.34 -2.05
N SER A 47 12.96 3.29 -1.36
CA SER A 47 13.16 4.66 -1.85
C SER A 47 14.00 4.71 -3.13
N GLU A 48 15.02 3.86 -3.26
CA GLU A 48 15.82 3.76 -4.49
C GLU A 48 15.01 3.18 -5.64
N ILE A 49 14.13 2.21 -5.37
CA ILE A 49 13.20 1.68 -6.37
C ILE A 49 12.22 2.77 -6.81
N ALA A 50 11.64 3.52 -5.88
CA ALA A 50 10.76 4.64 -6.20
C ALA A 50 11.48 5.68 -7.08
N ALA A 51 12.71 6.07 -6.70
CA ALA A 51 13.52 7.03 -7.44
C ALA A 51 13.82 6.56 -8.88
N LYS A 52 14.18 5.27 -9.07
CA LYS A 52 14.43 4.69 -10.41
C LYS A 52 13.22 4.81 -11.34
N PHE A 53 12.01 4.74 -10.78
CA PHE A 53 10.78 4.84 -11.55
C PHE A 53 10.17 6.25 -11.51
N LEU A 54 10.84 7.26 -10.95
CA LEU A 54 10.31 8.61 -10.78
C LEU A 54 8.94 8.59 -10.08
N LEU A 55 8.88 7.89 -8.95
CA LEU A 55 7.69 7.75 -8.12
C LEU A 55 7.91 8.51 -6.80
N ASP A 56 6.82 8.95 -6.19
CA ASP A 56 6.82 9.60 -4.88
C ASP A 56 7.11 8.60 -3.76
N GLY A 57 6.74 7.33 -3.94
CA GLY A 57 6.95 6.31 -2.92
C GLY A 57 6.79 4.88 -3.41
N CYS A 58 7.45 3.98 -2.69
CA CYS A 58 7.31 2.53 -2.83
C CYS A 58 7.23 1.95 -1.42
N GLU A 59 6.20 1.16 -1.15
CA GLU A 59 5.97 0.57 0.17
C GLU A 59 5.78 -0.94 0.07
N VAL A 60 6.12 -1.64 1.15
CA VAL A 60 5.88 -3.09 1.29
C VAL A 60 4.91 -3.31 2.44
N LEU A 61 3.79 -3.99 2.17
CA LEU A 61 2.79 -4.34 3.18
C LEU A 61 3.00 -5.78 3.66
N SER A 62 3.39 -5.92 4.92
CA SER A 62 3.51 -7.21 5.64
C SER A 62 2.33 -7.52 6.55
N SER A 63 1.32 -6.64 6.61
CA SER A 63 0.15 -6.83 7.47
C SER A 63 -0.64 -8.09 7.10
N ARG A 64 -1.12 -8.78 8.14
CA ARG A 64 -1.92 -10.01 8.06
C ARG A 64 -3.21 -9.83 8.86
N TYR A 65 -4.27 -10.48 8.41
CA TYR A 65 -5.53 -10.56 9.15
C TYR A 65 -5.81 -12.01 9.56
N GLN A 66 -6.65 -12.18 10.59
CA GLN A 66 -7.08 -13.49 11.04
C GLN A 66 -8.21 -13.99 10.15
N SER A 67 -7.93 -15.00 9.33
CA SER A 67 -8.88 -15.60 8.41
C SER A 67 -9.64 -16.77 9.03
N SER A 68 -9.06 -17.43 10.03
CA SER A 68 -9.71 -18.45 10.86
C SER A 68 -9.13 -18.44 12.29
N PRO A 69 -9.68 -19.19 13.26
CA PRO A 69 -9.19 -19.18 14.65
C PRO A 69 -7.68 -19.46 14.80
N SER A 70 -7.09 -20.22 13.88
CA SER A 70 -5.68 -20.59 13.90
C SER A 70 -4.86 -20.10 12.69
N GLU A 71 -5.45 -19.37 11.75
CA GLU A 71 -4.77 -18.97 10.51
C GLU A 71 -4.70 -17.45 10.34
N LYS A 72 -3.55 -17.00 9.80
CA LYS A 72 -3.30 -15.62 9.43
C LYS A 72 -3.01 -15.54 7.93
N THR A 73 -3.75 -14.68 7.23
CA THR A 73 -3.61 -14.48 5.79
C THR A 73 -3.03 -13.10 5.50
N GLN A 74 -2.11 -13.02 4.55
CA GLN A 74 -1.54 -11.75 4.08
C GLN A 74 -2.60 -10.91 3.37
N ILE A 75 -2.60 -9.59 3.60
CA ILE A 75 -3.55 -8.69 2.93
C ILE A 75 -3.27 -8.61 1.42
N LEU A 76 -2.00 -8.45 1.01
CA LEU A 76 -1.61 -8.28 -0.39
C LEU A 76 -0.97 -9.52 -1.05
N GLY A 77 -0.33 -10.37 -0.26
CA GLY A 77 0.32 -11.60 -0.72
C GLY A 77 1.33 -11.36 -1.85
N LYS A 78 1.14 -12.05 -2.98
CA LYS A 78 2.02 -11.97 -4.17
C LYS A 78 1.65 -10.82 -5.13
N SER A 79 0.85 -9.83 -4.69
CA SER A 79 0.39 -8.74 -5.55
C SER A 79 1.28 -7.50 -5.47
N VAL A 80 1.42 -6.79 -6.59
CA VAL A 80 2.02 -5.46 -6.68
C VAL A 80 1.01 -4.52 -7.32
N TYR A 81 0.76 -3.38 -6.69
CA TYR A 81 -0.12 -2.33 -7.20
C TYR A 81 0.67 -1.09 -7.58
N ALA A 82 0.31 -0.49 -8.72
CA ALA A 82 0.70 0.86 -9.08
C ALA A 82 -0.55 1.72 -9.20
N PHE A 83 -0.55 2.86 -8.52
CA PHE A 83 -1.67 3.79 -8.50
C PHE A 83 -1.18 5.23 -8.30
N PHE A 84 -2.07 6.18 -8.60
CA PHE A 84 -1.88 7.58 -8.28
C PHE A 84 -2.59 7.92 -6.97
N ALA A 85 -1.87 8.51 -6.02
CA ALA A 85 -2.45 9.04 -4.79
C ALA A 85 -1.69 10.24 -4.23
N GLN A 86 -2.43 11.20 -3.68
CA GLN A 86 -1.92 12.41 -3.04
C GLN A 86 -2.25 12.41 -1.54
N ASN A 87 -1.41 13.08 -0.75
CA ASN A 87 -1.64 13.25 0.70
C ASN A 87 -2.40 14.55 0.97
N THR A 88 -3.56 14.72 0.33
CA THR A 88 -4.43 15.88 0.51
C THR A 88 -5.83 15.42 0.91
N ILE A 89 -6.57 16.29 1.60
CA ILE A 89 -7.93 16.02 2.10
C ILE A 89 -8.98 16.44 1.04
N SER A 90 -8.54 17.01 -0.09
CA SER A 90 -9.44 17.51 -1.13
C SER A 90 -10.25 16.39 -1.79
N LYS A 91 -11.54 16.65 -2.00
CA LYS A 91 -12.42 15.75 -2.76
C LYS A 91 -12.13 15.79 -4.26
N ASP A 92 -11.66 16.92 -4.78
CA ASP A 92 -11.62 17.21 -6.23
C ASP A 92 -10.33 16.79 -6.92
N GLU A 93 -9.37 16.24 -6.18
CA GLU A 93 -8.11 15.75 -6.74
C GLU A 93 -8.23 14.34 -7.33
N ALA A 94 -7.31 13.95 -8.21
CA ALA A 94 -7.47 12.76 -9.07
C ALA A 94 -6.97 11.42 -8.47
N SER A 95 -6.77 11.29 -7.16
CA SER A 95 -6.26 10.07 -6.54
C SER A 95 -7.18 8.87 -6.72
N ASN A 96 -6.60 7.74 -7.14
CA ASN A 96 -7.32 6.48 -7.29
C ASN A 96 -7.87 5.98 -5.95
N LEU A 97 -7.13 6.19 -4.86
CA LEU A 97 -7.47 5.76 -3.51
C LEU A 97 -7.51 6.98 -2.59
N LYS A 98 -8.61 7.12 -1.85
CA LYS A 98 -8.77 8.19 -0.87
C LYS A 98 -9.28 7.63 0.45
N ARG A 99 -8.85 8.26 1.55
CA ARG A 99 -9.41 8.03 2.87
C ARG A 99 -10.21 9.26 3.26
N PHE A 100 -11.51 9.07 3.38
CA PHE A 100 -12.41 10.06 3.93
C PHE A 100 -12.58 9.81 5.42
N TYR A 101 -12.71 10.87 6.20
CA TYR A 101 -13.12 10.79 7.58
C TYR A 101 -14.20 11.84 7.84
N THR A 102 -15.08 11.57 8.79
CA THR A 102 -16.04 12.56 9.28
C THR A 102 -15.37 13.33 10.42
N PRO A 103 -15.17 14.65 10.29
CA PRO A 103 -14.62 15.44 11.38
C PRO A 103 -15.55 15.41 12.61
N MET A 104 -14.97 15.33 13.80
CA MET A 104 -15.70 15.41 15.06
C MET A 104 -16.04 16.87 15.40
N GLU A 105 -16.67 17.10 16.56
CA GLU A 105 -17.17 18.41 17.01
C GLU A 105 -16.09 19.53 17.01
N GLU A 106 -14.81 19.18 17.14
CA GLU A 106 -13.66 20.11 17.08
C GLU A 106 -12.91 20.10 15.73
N GLY A 107 -13.47 19.47 14.70
CA GLY A 107 -12.83 19.31 13.39
C GLY A 107 -11.68 18.29 13.35
N SER A 108 -11.37 17.64 14.49
CA SER A 108 -10.37 16.58 14.59
C SER A 108 -10.86 15.28 13.94
N ALA A 109 -9.91 14.42 13.54
CA ALA A 109 -10.22 13.09 13.03
C ALA A 109 -10.56 12.08 14.14
N PHE A 110 -10.21 12.39 15.38
CA PHE A 110 -10.38 11.52 16.54
C PHE A 110 -10.99 12.31 17.70
N ARG A 111 -11.86 11.65 18.46
CA ARG A 111 -12.35 12.14 19.75
C ARG A 111 -12.17 11.05 20.80
N VAL A 112 -11.79 11.44 22.01
CA VAL A 112 -11.57 10.51 23.12
C VAL A 112 -12.57 10.81 24.21
N TYR A 113 -13.28 9.79 24.65
CA TYR A 113 -14.18 9.81 25.80
C TYR A 113 -13.54 9.02 26.95
N CYS A 114 -13.70 9.52 28.17
CA CYS A 114 -13.13 8.92 29.37
C CYS A 114 -14.25 8.70 30.39
N ASP A 115 -14.57 7.44 30.65
CA ASP A 115 -15.57 7.03 31.63
C ASP A 115 -14.88 6.33 32.79
N GLU A 116 -14.89 6.96 33.96
CA GLU A 116 -14.25 6.43 35.17
C GLU A 116 -15.21 5.53 35.95
N HIS A 117 -14.76 4.32 36.28
CA HIS A 117 -15.44 3.37 37.15
C HIS A 117 -14.63 3.10 38.42
N ALA A 118 -15.27 2.50 39.43
CA ALA A 118 -14.66 2.28 40.75
C ALA A 118 -13.35 1.44 40.75
N LYS A 119 -13.08 0.68 39.69
CA LYS A 119 -11.89 -0.19 39.57
C LYS A 119 -11.18 -0.10 38.22
N PHE A 120 -11.74 0.60 37.24
CA PHE A 120 -11.17 0.71 35.89
C PHE A 120 -11.66 2.00 35.22
N THR A 121 -11.01 2.39 34.14
CA THR A 121 -11.38 3.56 33.34
C THR A 121 -11.50 3.12 31.90
N ASP A 122 -12.65 3.39 31.29
CA ASP A 122 -12.88 3.14 29.87
C ASP A 122 -12.45 4.37 29.07
N LEU A 123 -11.52 4.14 28.14
CA LEU A 123 -11.07 5.14 27.18
C LEU A 123 -11.60 4.76 25.80
N THR A 124 -12.65 5.46 25.36
CA THR A 124 -13.27 5.21 24.06
C THR A 124 -12.72 6.19 23.03
N VAL A 125 -12.10 5.69 21.96
CA VAL A 125 -11.61 6.51 20.85
C VAL A 125 -12.57 6.38 19.66
N GLU A 126 -13.22 7.48 19.31
CA GLU A 126 -14.12 7.60 18.18
C GLU A 126 -13.35 8.03 16.93
N HIS A 127 -13.51 7.27 15.85
CA HIS A 127 -12.95 7.58 14.54
C HIS A 127 -13.81 6.97 13.42
N TYR A 128 -14.51 7.81 12.66
CA TYR A 128 -15.19 7.38 11.45
C TYR A 128 -14.32 7.66 10.24
N SER A 129 -13.83 6.60 9.61
CA SER A 129 -13.16 6.70 8.31
C SER A 129 -13.57 5.60 7.35
N SER A 130 -13.46 5.92 6.07
CA SER A 130 -13.69 4.99 4.97
C SER A 130 -12.59 5.17 3.93
N ILE A 131 -11.97 4.06 3.53
CA ILE A 131 -11.02 4.02 2.44
C ILE A 131 -11.78 3.58 1.19
N VAL A 132 -11.82 4.45 0.19
CA VAL A 132 -12.60 4.24 -1.03
C VAL A 132 -11.69 4.31 -2.25
N ALA A 133 -11.87 3.36 -3.17
CA ALA A 133 -11.34 3.47 -4.52
C ALA A 133 -12.23 4.42 -5.32
N THR A 134 -11.84 5.68 -5.42
CA THR A 134 -12.65 6.69 -6.12
C THR A 134 -12.58 6.56 -7.64
N SER A 135 -11.50 5.96 -8.14
CA SER A 135 -11.35 5.58 -9.54
C SER A 135 -10.36 4.44 -9.70
N GLU A 136 -10.75 3.41 -10.42
CA GLU A 136 -9.86 2.31 -10.81
C GLU A 136 -9.11 2.63 -12.12
N LEU A 137 -9.44 3.74 -12.78
CA LEU A 137 -8.81 4.14 -14.04
C LEU A 137 -7.33 4.47 -13.81
N GLY A 138 -6.45 3.78 -14.54
CA GLY A 138 -5.00 3.92 -14.37
C GLY A 138 -4.41 3.09 -13.24
N VAL A 139 -5.21 2.45 -12.39
CA VAL A 139 -4.69 1.46 -11.43
C VAL A 139 -4.20 0.23 -12.19
N ARG A 140 -3.05 -0.30 -11.78
CA ARG A 140 -2.49 -1.54 -12.33
C ARG A 140 -2.14 -2.49 -11.20
N LYS A 141 -2.48 -3.75 -11.40
CA LYS A 141 -2.12 -4.86 -10.52
C LYS A 141 -1.31 -5.88 -11.30
N ILE A 142 -0.24 -6.37 -10.70
CA ILE A 142 0.49 -7.55 -11.17
C ILE A 142 0.49 -8.56 -10.04
N THR A 143 0.26 -9.83 -10.37
CA THR A 143 0.50 -10.94 -9.44
C THR A 143 1.79 -11.62 -9.84
N VAL A 144 2.77 -11.58 -8.95
CA VAL A 144 4.06 -12.22 -9.16
C VAL A 144 3.88 -13.73 -9.08
N LYS A 145 4.53 -14.44 -9.99
CA LYS A 145 4.56 -15.89 -10.04
C LYS A 145 6.00 -16.35 -9.99
N GLU A 146 6.22 -17.55 -9.45
CA GLU A 146 7.49 -18.25 -9.60
C GLU A 146 7.70 -18.57 -11.09
N GLY A 147 8.93 -18.45 -11.56
CA GLY A 147 9.28 -18.88 -12.92
C GLY A 147 9.22 -20.39 -13.01
N GLU A 148 8.73 -20.92 -14.14
CA GLU A 148 8.84 -22.35 -14.43
C GLU A 148 10.34 -22.70 -14.53
N SER A 149 10.78 -23.70 -13.77
CA SER A 149 12.12 -24.27 -13.92
C SER A 149 12.24 -24.88 -15.31
N ALA A 150 13.17 -24.36 -16.12
CA ALA A 150 13.56 -24.94 -17.40
C ALA A 150 14.23 -26.30 -17.22
#